data_AF-A0A926THF5-F1
#
_entry.id   AF-A0A926THF5-F1
#
_cell.length_a   1.000
_cell.length_b   1.000
_cell.length_c   1.000
_cell.angle_alpha   90.00
_cell.angle_beta   90.00
_cell.angle_gamma   90.00
#
_symmetry.space_group_name_H-M   'P 1'
#
loop_
_entity.id
_entity.type
_entity.pdbx_description
1 polymer ?
#
loop_
_entity_poly.entity_id
_entity_poly.type
_entity_poly.pdbx_seq_one_letter_code
_entity_poly.pdbx_strand_id
1 'polypeptide(L)'
;MTATRFAPGIASRLVNGVLSIKPLAELAKHRARQMMIQRAESIGVYWTDEVETLRSRNWDADLAAVQTPTLEYPDYYLRSFHAYAEGNLGWEPALEVEVAAQAVHARIWHDAGAQGDDRLRQSYHEVLQATLPIAPKDIVDLGCSVGMSTFSLQAVYPNAAMTG
;
A
#
# COMPACT_ATOMS: atom_id res chain seq x y z
N MET A 1 0.49 -25.73 15.36
CA MET A 1 -0.56 -24.78 15.76
C MET A 1 -1.84 -25.12 15.02
N THR A 2 -2.88 -25.55 15.73
CA THR A 2 -4.19 -25.88 15.13
C THR A 2 -4.99 -24.59 15.06
N ALA A 3 -5.15 -24.02 13.86
CA ALA A 3 -5.95 -22.83 13.66
C ALA A 3 -7.41 -23.13 14.06
N THR A 4 -7.92 -22.42 15.07
CA THR A 4 -9.32 -22.53 15.49
C THR A 4 -10.19 -21.95 14.39
N ARG A 5 -10.97 -22.79 13.71
CA ARG A 5 -11.94 -22.34 12.70
C ARG A 5 -13.16 -21.76 13.40
N PHE A 6 -13.20 -20.44 13.57
CA PHE A 6 -14.43 -19.75 13.94
C PHE A 6 -15.35 -19.69 12.73
N ALA A 7 -16.55 -20.27 12.85
CA ALA A 7 -17.57 -20.08 11.84
C ALA A 7 -17.98 -18.59 11.82
N PRO A 8 -18.06 -17.94 10.65
CA PRO A 8 -18.46 -16.54 10.58
C PRO A 8 -19.87 -16.36 11.16
N GLY A 9 -20.04 -15.32 11.98
CA GLY A 9 -21.34 -14.95 12.56
C GLY A 9 -22.37 -14.59 11.48
N ILE A 10 -23.64 -14.51 11.87
CA ILE A 10 -24.77 -14.28 10.92
C ILE A 10 -24.54 -13.03 10.07
N ALA A 11 -24.08 -11.93 10.67
CA ALA A 11 -23.77 -10.69 9.95
C ALA A 11 -22.66 -10.89 8.89
N SER A 12 -21.59 -11.60 9.23
CA SER A 12 -20.50 -11.91 8.29
C SER A 12 -20.99 -12.82 7.15
N ARG A 13 -21.85 -13.80 7.43
CA ARG A 13 -22.46 -14.64 6.39
C ARG A 13 -23.35 -13.84 5.45
N LEU A 14 -24.13 -12.90 5.98
CA LEU A 14 -24.95 -11.99 5.17
C LEU A 14 -24.08 -11.10 4.27
N VAL A 15 -23.05 -10.48 4.84
CA VAL A 15 -22.09 -9.66 4.08
C VAL A 15 -21.41 -10.49 2.99
N ASN A 16 -20.94 -11.69 3.30
CA ASN A 16 -20.33 -12.60 2.32
C ASN A 16 -21.34 -12.99 1.22
N GLY A 17 -22.61 -13.20 1.57
CA GLY A 17 -23.68 -13.44 0.61
C GLY A 17 -23.86 -12.27 -0.35
N VAL A 18 -23.98 -11.04 0.15
CA VAL A 18 -24.11 -9.85 -0.69
C VAL A 18 -22.86 -9.63 -1.55
N LEU A 19 -21.67 -9.78 -0.99
CA LEU A 19 -20.40 -9.60 -1.70
C LEU A 19 -20.09 -10.73 -2.70
N SER A 20 -20.77 -11.87 -2.63
CA SER A 20 -20.65 -12.92 -3.65
C SER A 20 -21.33 -12.53 -4.97
N ILE A 21 -22.22 -11.53 -4.95
CA ILE A 21 -22.88 -11.00 -6.14
C ILE A 21 -21.94 -9.97 -6.77
N LYS A 22 -21.22 -10.36 -7.81
CA LYS A 22 -20.15 -9.56 -8.44
C LYS A 22 -20.55 -8.09 -8.70
N PRO A 23 -21.70 -7.76 -9.34
CA PRO A 23 -22.07 -6.36 -9.55
C PRO A 23 -22.24 -5.55 -8.27
N LEU A 24 -22.77 -6.15 -7.21
CA LEU A 24 -22.94 -5.48 -5.91
C LEU A 24 -21.59 -5.29 -5.22
N ALA A 25 -20.72 -6.29 -5.30
CA ALA A 25 -19.36 -6.20 -4.76
C ALA A 25 -18.55 -5.10 -5.44
N GLU A 26 -18.60 -5.01 -6.77
CA GLU A 26 -17.90 -3.97 -7.53
C GLU A 26 -18.46 -2.57 -7.21
N LEU A 27 -19.78 -2.42 -7.10
CA LEU A 27 -20.37 -1.15 -6.66
C LEU A 27 -19.93 -0.75 -5.25
N ALA A 28 -19.88 -1.71 -4.32
CA ALA A 28 -19.44 -1.47 -2.95
C ALA A 28 -17.96 -1.07 -2.89
N LYS A 29 -17.08 -1.77 -3.65
CA LYS A 29 -15.66 -1.44 -3.77
C LYS A 29 -15.45 -0.05 -4.35
N HIS A 30 -16.17 0.28 -5.42
CA HIS A 30 -16.08 1.60 -6.03
C HIS A 30 -16.46 2.72 -5.04
N ARG A 31 -17.59 2.56 -4.32
CA ARG A 31 -17.98 3.52 -3.28
C ARG A 31 -16.96 3.62 -2.15
N ALA A 32 -16.41 2.50 -1.70
CA ALA A 32 -15.38 2.49 -0.67
C ALA A 32 -14.12 3.25 -1.12
N ARG A 33 -13.66 3.02 -2.36
CA ARG A 33 -12.52 3.75 -2.94
C ARG A 33 -12.81 5.24 -3.05
N GLN A 34 -13.98 5.65 -3.56
CA GLN A 34 -14.35 7.07 -3.65
C GLN A 34 -14.37 7.76 -2.27
N MET A 35 -14.87 7.09 -1.23
CA MET A 35 -14.80 7.63 0.14
C MET A 35 -13.36 7.76 0.64
N MET A 36 -12.48 6.81 0.30
CA MET A 36 -11.06 6.91 0.65
C MET A 36 -10.38 8.10 -0.03
N ILE A 37 -10.64 8.31 -1.32
CA ILE A 37 -10.10 9.45 -2.09
C ILE A 37 -10.56 10.77 -1.49
N GLN A 38 -11.87 10.97 -1.30
CA GLN A 38 -12.42 12.20 -0.73
C GLN A 38 -11.85 12.50 0.66
N ARG A 39 -11.67 11.44 1.47
CA ARG A 39 -11.05 11.57 2.78
C ARG A 39 -9.59 11.97 2.68
N ALA A 40 -8.80 11.33 1.81
CA ALA A 40 -7.40 11.65 1.58
C ALA A 40 -7.24 13.14 1.26
N GLU A 41 -8.06 13.66 0.34
CA GLU A 41 -8.05 15.07 -0.04
C GLU A 41 -8.36 15.98 1.15
N SER A 42 -9.37 15.63 1.97
CA SER A 42 -9.74 16.44 3.15
C SER A 42 -8.65 16.53 4.23
N ILE A 43 -7.64 15.66 4.20
CA ILE A 43 -6.52 15.66 5.14
C ILE A 43 -5.20 16.15 4.51
N GLY A 44 -5.25 16.63 3.27
CA GLY A 44 -4.09 17.16 2.54
C GLY A 44 -3.25 16.11 1.80
N VAL A 45 -3.79 14.92 1.56
CA VAL A 45 -3.22 13.93 0.63
C VAL A 45 -3.96 14.07 -0.69
N TYR A 46 -3.39 14.81 -1.65
CA TYR A 46 -4.02 15.21 -2.92
C TYR A 46 -4.07 14.05 -3.93
N TRP A 47 -4.85 13.02 -3.60
CA TRP A 47 -4.88 11.75 -4.33
C TRP A 47 -5.09 11.92 -5.83
N THR A 48 -6.09 12.69 -6.24
CA THR A 48 -6.45 12.84 -7.66
C THR A 48 -5.36 13.53 -8.46
N ASP A 49 -4.79 14.62 -7.94
CA ASP A 49 -3.72 15.39 -8.58
C ASP A 49 -2.41 14.59 -8.71
N GLU A 50 -2.03 13.85 -7.66
CA GLU A 50 -0.83 13.00 -7.69
C GLU A 50 -0.96 11.86 -8.70
N VAL A 51 -2.11 11.18 -8.70
CA VAL A 51 -2.37 10.07 -9.64
C VAL A 51 -2.41 10.59 -11.08
N GLU A 52 -2.99 11.76 -11.32
CA GLU A 52 -2.99 12.36 -12.66
C GLU A 52 -1.58 12.77 -13.09
N THR A 53 -0.79 13.32 -12.18
CA THR A 53 0.63 13.65 -12.44
C THR A 53 1.40 12.41 -12.87
N LEU A 54 1.29 11.32 -12.11
CA LEU A 54 1.95 10.06 -12.45
C LEU A 54 1.41 9.47 -13.76
N ARG A 55 0.09 9.54 -14.00
CA ARG A 55 -0.55 9.02 -15.22
C ARG A 55 -0.13 9.79 -16.48
N SER A 56 0.16 11.08 -16.36
CA SER A 56 0.54 11.94 -17.49
C SER A 56 1.96 11.66 -18.03
N ARG A 57 2.80 10.98 -17.25
CA ARG A 57 4.16 10.59 -17.63
C ARG A 57 4.15 9.36 -18.54
N ASN A 58 5.06 9.32 -19.53
CA ASN A 58 5.38 8.10 -20.25
C ASN A 58 6.32 7.21 -19.43
N TRP A 59 5.87 6.00 -19.08
CA TRP A 59 6.60 5.00 -18.29
C TRP A 59 7.22 3.87 -19.11
N ASP A 60 7.10 3.89 -20.45
CA ASP A 60 7.53 2.78 -21.30
C ASP A 60 9.02 2.44 -21.11
N ALA A 61 9.87 3.47 -21.02
CA ALA A 61 11.31 3.29 -20.82
C ALA A 61 11.64 2.72 -19.44
N ASP A 62 10.97 3.20 -18.39
CA ASP A 62 11.16 2.72 -17.02
C ASP A 62 10.70 1.26 -16.88
N LEU A 63 9.52 0.95 -17.41
CA LEU A 63 8.99 -0.41 -17.43
C LEU A 63 9.93 -1.34 -18.21
N ALA A 64 10.42 -0.92 -19.37
CA ALA A 64 11.37 -1.70 -20.17
C ALA A 64 12.68 -2.00 -19.45
N ALA A 65 13.14 -1.08 -18.59
CA ALA A 65 14.37 -1.26 -17.82
C ALA A 65 14.25 -2.29 -16.69
N VAL A 66 13.05 -2.49 -16.14
CA VAL A 66 12.83 -3.34 -14.95
C VAL A 66 12.03 -4.61 -15.21
N GLN A 67 11.26 -4.67 -16.31
CA GLN A 67 10.42 -5.82 -16.59
C GLN A 67 11.25 -7.04 -17.01
N THR A 68 10.79 -8.22 -16.60
CA THR A 68 11.26 -9.50 -17.12
C THR A 68 10.09 -10.16 -17.86
N PRO A 69 9.99 -10.07 -19.19
CA PRO A 69 8.82 -10.55 -19.94
C PRO A 69 8.56 -12.06 -19.81
N THR A 70 9.59 -12.83 -19.48
CA THR A 70 9.51 -14.28 -19.27
C THR A 70 9.25 -14.67 -17.82
N LEU A 71 9.00 -13.71 -16.93
CA LEU A 71 8.70 -13.99 -15.52
C LEU A 71 7.27 -14.52 -15.39
N GLU A 72 7.15 -15.75 -14.89
CA GLU A 72 5.87 -16.32 -14.50
C GLU A 72 5.52 -15.90 -13.06
N TYR A 73 4.44 -15.14 -12.90
CA TYR A 73 3.97 -14.75 -11.58
C TYR A 73 3.16 -15.88 -10.94
N PRO A 74 3.30 -16.11 -9.62
CA PRO A 74 2.45 -17.07 -8.92
C PRO A 74 0.99 -16.60 -8.94
N ASP A 75 0.04 -17.54 -9.01
CA ASP A 75 -1.40 -17.26 -9.16
C ASP A 75 -1.94 -16.21 -8.17
N TYR A 76 -1.44 -16.22 -6.93
CA TYR A 76 -1.89 -15.29 -5.89
C TYR A 76 -1.56 -13.83 -6.23
N TYR A 77 -0.47 -13.57 -6.97
CA TYR A 77 0.01 -12.24 -7.30
C TYR A 77 -0.87 -11.56 -8.35
N LEU A 78 -1.54 -12.36 -9.19
CA LEU A 78 -2.44 -11.92 -10.26
C LEU A 78 -3.89 -11.73 -9.78
N ARG A 79 -4.17 -11.98 -8.50
CA ARG A 79 -5.52 -11.85 -7.95
C ARG A 79 -5.87 -10.37 -7.71
N SER A 80 -7.13 -10.04 -7.92
CA SER A 80 -7.70 -8.77 -7.45
C SER A 80 -7.45 -8.59 -5.95
N PHE A 81 -7.07 -7.40 -5.52
CA PHE A 81 -6.94 -7.05 -4.11
C PHE A 81 -7.62 -5.71 -3.85
N HIS A 82 -8.17 -5.53 -2.64
CA HIS A 82 -8.95 -4.34 -2.28
C HIS A 82 -10.01 -3.97 -3.34
N ALA A 83 -9.90 -2.78 -3.93
CA ALA A 83 -10.77 -2.27 -4.99
C ALA A 83 -10.19 -2.45 -6.40
N TYR A 84 -9.01 -3.05 -6.55
CA TYR A 84 -8.29 -3.17 -7.82
C TYR A 84 -8.55 -4.53 -8.46
N ALA A 85 -9.23 -4.53 -9.59
CA ALA A 85 -9.58 -5.76 -10.32
C ALA A 85 -8.34 -6.36 -11.00
N GLU A 86 -7.43 -5.50 -11.44
CA GLU A 86 -6.19 -5.81 -12.16
C GLU A 86 -5.12 -6.46 -11.28
N GLY A 87 -5.30 -6.44 -9.96
CA GLY A 87 -4.32 -7.01 -9.03
C GLY A 87 -2.99 -6.24 -9.02
N ASN A 88 -1.90 -6.90 -8.62
CA ASN A 88 -0.60 -6.23 -8.42
C ASN A 88 0.09 -5.78 -9.71
N LEU A 89 -0.41 -6.17 -10.89
CA LEU A 89 0.16 -5.79 -12.19
C LEU A 89 -0.60 -4.63 -12.87
N GLY A 90 -1.64 -4.09 -12.23
CA GLY A 90 -2.41 -2.99 -12.78
C GLY A 90 -1.69 -1.64 -12.64
N TRP A 91 -1.84 -0.78 -13.67
CA TRP A 91 -1.38 0.60 -13.58
C TRP A 91 -2.17 1.41 -12.54
N GLU A 92 -3.48 1.20 -12.40
CA GLU A 92 -4.25 1.91 -11.38
C GLU A 92 -3.70 1.68 -9.96
N PRO A 93 -3.54 0.44 -9.46
CA PRO A 93 -2.92 0.23 -8.14
C PRO A 93 -1.48 0.75 -8.06
N ALA A 94 -0.70 0.68 -9.14
CA ALA A 94 0.68 1.18 -9.15
C ALA A 94 0.76 2.71 -8.98
N LEU A 95 -0.16 3.45 -9.60
CA LEU A 95 -0.20 4.92 -9.51
C LEU A 95 -0.81 5.38 -8.18
N GLU A 96 -1.66 4.57 -7.53
CA GLU A 96 -2.39 4.95 -6.32
C GLU A 96 -1.74 4.51 -5.02
N VAL A 97 -0.81 3.55 -5.05
CA VAL A 97 -0.34 2.88 -3.83
C VAL A 97 0.27 3.83 -2.79
N GLU A 98 0.98 4.86 -3.21
CA GLU A 98 1.60 5.83 -2.31
C GLU A 98 0.54 6.67 -1.57
N VAL A 99 -0.35 7.33 -2.32
CA VAL A 99 -1.45 8.12 -1.74
C VAL A 99 -2.45 7.26 -0.96
N ALA A 100 -2.62 5.99 -1.35
CA ALA A 100 -3.41 5.02 -0.61
C ALA A 100 -2.80 4.70 0.75
N ALA A 101 -1.49 4.44 0.79
CA ALA A 101 -0.78 4.21 2.05
C ALA A 101 -0.86 5.44 2.96
N GLN A 102 -0.59 6.63 2.40
CA GLN A 102 -0.66 7.90 3.15
C GLN A 102 -2.04 8.12 3.77
N ALA A 103 -3.10 7.96 2.99
CA ALA A 103 -4.48 8.16 3.44
C ALA A 103 -4.90 7.17 4.54
N VAL A 104 -4.44 5.92 4.46
CA VAL A 104 -4.75 4.88 5.46
C VAL A 104 -3.97 5.13 6.75
N HIS A 105 -2.67 5.36 6.66
CA HIS A 105 -1.80 5.52 7.83
C HIS A 105 -2.06 6.83 8.58
N ALA A 106 -2.45 7.90 7.87
CA ALA A 106 -2.84 9.16 8.50
C ALA A 106 -3.93 9.01 9.58
N ARG A 107 -4.77 7.96 9.48
CA ARG A 107 -5.82 7.70 10.47
C ARG A 107 -5.34 7.28 11.84
N ILE A 108 -4.10 6.81 11.96
CA ILE A 108 -3.51 6.40 13.24
C ILE A 108 -3.35 7.63 14.15
N TRP A 109 -3.06 8.80 13.56
CA TRP A 109 -2.83 10.06 14.26
C TRP A 109 -3.86 11.10 13.81
N HIS A 110 -4.96 11.21 14.55
CA HIS A 110 -6.06 12.11 14.22
C HIS A 110 -5.67 13.59 14.06
N ASP A 111 -4.56 13.99 14.68
CA ASP A 111 -4.02 15.35 14.71
C ASP A 111 -2.96 15.62 13.63
N ALA A 112 -2.49 14.61 12.90
CA ALA A 112 -1.35 14.75 12.00
C ALA A 112 -1.70 15.09 10.54
N GLY A 113 -2.96 14.93 10.14
CA GLY A 113 -3.37 15.11 8.73
C GLY A 113 -2.50 14.26 7.79
N ALA A 114 -2.04 14.84 6.67
CA ALA A 114 -1.14 14.19 5.71
C ALA A 114 0.16 13.65 6.33
N GLN A 115 0.64 14.24 7.44
CA GLN A 115 1.90 13.84 8.10
C GLN A 115 1.77 12.57 8.94
N GLY A 116 0.56 11.99 9.06
CA GLY A 116 0.38 10.80 9.89
C GLY A 116 1.07 9.55 9.33
N ASP A 117 1.29 9.47 8.01
CA ASP A 117 2.09 8.41 7.39
C ASP A 117 3.56 8.49 7.82
N ASP A 118 4.18 9.67 7.67
CA ASP A 118 5.56 9.92 8.08
C ASP A 118 5.74 9.69 9.58
N ARG A 119 4.80 10.16 10.40
CA ARG A 119 4.83 9.94 11.86
C ARG A 119 4.76 8.46 12.21
N LEU A 120 3.95 7.66 11.51
CA LEU A 120 3.95 6.21 11.68
C LEU A 120 5.33 5.64 11.36
N ARG A 121 5.94 6.03 10.23
CA ARG A 121 7.25 5.50 9.83
C ARG A 121 8.34 5.84 10.81
N GLN A 122 8.39 7.11 11.18
CA GLN A 122 9.35 7.61 12.14
C GLN A 122 9.22 6.91 13.50
N SER A 123 8.01 6.56 13.94
CA SER A 123 7.81 5.92 15.24
C SER A 123 8.53 4.57 15.36
N TYR A 124 8.54 3.74 14.31
CA TYR A 124 9.29 2.47 14.37
C TYR A 124 10.78 2.69 14.12
N HIS A 125 11.19 3.71 13.36
CA HIS A 125 12.61 4.09 13.25
C HIS A 125 13.21 4.51 14.59
N GLU A 126 12.49 5.32 15.36
CA GLU A 126 12.93 5.76 16.70
C GLU A 126 13.16 4.55 17.62
N VAL A 127 12.26 3.57 17.58
CA VAL A 127 12.43 2.32 18.33
C VAL A 127 13.68 1.55 17.85
N LEU A 128 13.89 1.43 16.55
CA LEU A 128 15.08 0.74 16.01
C LEU A 128 16.38 1.45 16.41
N GLN A 129 16.45 2.77 16.29
CA GLN A 129 17.62 3.55 16.68
C GLN A 129 17.91 3.46 18.19
N ALA A 130 16.88 3.42 19.03
CA ALA A 130 17.04 3.30 20.47
C ALA A 130 17.43 1.87 20.93
N THR A 131 17.05 0.84 20.17
CA THR A 131 17.24 -0.57 20.56
C THR A 131 18.43 -1.24 19.92
N LEU A 132 18.86 -0.80 18.73
CA LEU A 132 19.99 -1.38 18.03
C LEU A 132 21.31 -0.78 18.57
N PRO A 133 22.18 -1.60 19.19
CA PRO A 133 23.45 -1.09 19.74
C PRO A 133 24.46 -0.71 18.66
N ILE A 134 24.27 -1.22 17.43
CA ILE A 134 25.13 -0.97 16.28
C ILE A 134 24.21 -0.69 15.09
N ALA A 135 24.49 0.38 14.36
CA ALA A 135 23.76 0.68 13.14
C ALA A 135 23.95 -0.45 12.10
N PRO A 136 22.86 -0.95 11.49
CA PRO A 136 22.94 -1.99 10.47
C PRO A 136 23.71 -1.49 9.25
N LYS A 137 24.49 -2.39 8.64
CA LYS A 137 25.21 -2.12 7.39
C LYS A 137 24.46 -2.60 6.15
N ASP A 138 23.61 -3.60 6.30
CA ASP A 138 22.83 -4.19 5.23
C ASP A 138 21.38 -4.31 5.73
N ILE A 139 20.42 -3.81 4.95
CA ILE A 139 18.99 -3.81 5.29
C ILE A 139 18.21 -4.35 4.09
N VAL A 140 17.27 -5.27 4.36
CA VAL A 140 16.33 -5.79 3.37
C VAL A 140 14.90 -5.46 3.80
N ASP A 141 14.16 -4.71 2.97
CA ASP A 141 12.74 -4.40 3.16
C ASP A 141 11.87 -5.41 2.42
N LEU A 142 11.30 -6.38 3.15
CA LEU A 142 10.45 -7.42 2.58
C LEU A 142 9.03 -6.91 2.40
N GLY A 143 8.55 -6.86 1.15
CA GLY A 143 7.25 -6.28 0.83
C GLY A 143 7.28 -4.75 0.74
N CYS A 144 8.43 -4.19 0.35
CA CYS A 144 8.72 -2.77 0.16
C CYS A 144 7.72 -2.01 -0.74
N SER A 145 7.00 -2.71 -1.64
CA SER A 145 6.13 -2.11 -2.66
C SER A 145 6.88 -1.04 -3.48
N VAL A 146 6.41 0.21 -3.51
CA VAL A 146 7.08 1.34 -4.16
C VAL A 146 8.22 1.96 -3.32
N GLY A 147 8.62 1.29 -2.24
CA GLY A 147 9.80 1.62 -1.46
C GLY A 147 9.60 2.71 -0.41
N MET A 148 8.37 3.07 -0.04
CA MET A 148 8.14 4.13 0.97
C MET A 148 8.90 3.88 2.27
N SER A 149 8.87 2.63 2.77
CA SER A 149 9.62 2.23 3.95
C SER A 149 11.12 2.13 3.67
N THR A 150 11.52 1.50 2.56
CA THR A 150 12.89 1.45 2.05
C THR A 150 13.60 2.81 2.06
N PHE A 151 13.01 3.83 1.42
CA PHE A 151 13.58 5.18 1.34
C PHE A 151 13.65 5.85 2.71
N SER A 152 12.59 5.71 3.51
CA SER A 152 12.55 6.28 4.86
C SER A 152 13.61 5.66 5.79
N LEU A 153 13.85 4.35 5.69
CA LEU A 153 14.92 3.65 6.42
C LEU A 153 16.30 4.04 5.91
N GLN A 154 16.49 4.23 4.60
CA GLN A 154 17.75 4.68 4.03
C GLN A 154 18.14 6.07 4.56
N ALA A 155 17.17 6.97 4.75
CA ALA A 155 17.41 8.28 5.35
C ALA A 155 17.88 8.17 6.82
N VAL A 156 17.36 7.19 7.56
CA VAL A 156 17.75 6.92 8.96
C VAL A 156 19.13 6.27 9.06
N TYR A 157 19.46 5.38 8.12
CA TYR A 157 20.73 4.66 8.05
C TYR A 157 21.45 4.95 6.72
N PRO A 158 22.01 6.15 6.52
CA PRO A 158 22.53 6.60 5.23
C PRO A 158 23.73 5.79 4.71
N ASN A 159 24.41 5.07 5.60
CA ASN A 159 25.56 4.22 5.25
C ASN A 159 25.19 2.74 5.06
N ALA A 160 23.91 2.38 5.26
CA ALA A 160 23.46 1.02 5.03
C ALA A 160 23.27 0.76 3.53
N ALA A 161 23.72 -0.40 3.07
CA ALA A 161 23.30 -0.96 1.79
C ALA A 161 21.85 -1.42 1.91
N MET A 162 20.96 -0.80 1.14
CA MET A 162 19.53 -1.06 1.16
C MET A 162 19.12 -1.94 -0.02
N THR A 163 18.30 -2.95 0.25
CA THR A 163 17.58 -3.72 -0.76
C THR A 163 16.10 -3.67 -0.45
N GLY A 164 15.32 -3.10 -1.36
CA GLY A 164 13.85 -3.07 -1.32
C GLY A 164 13.39 -3.18 -2.75
#